data_AF-A0AAW6BTX3-F1
#
_entry.id   AF-A0AAW6BTX3-F1
#
_cell.length_a   1.000
_cell.length_b   1.000
_cell.length_c   1.000
_cell.angle_alpha   90.00
_cell.angle_beta   90.00
_cell.angle_gamma   90.00
#
_symmetry.space_group_name_H-M   'P 1'
#
loop_
_entity.id
_entity.type
_entity.pdbx_description
1 polymer ?
#
loop_
_entity_poly.entity_id
_entity_poly.type
_entity_poly.pdbx_seq_one_letter_code
_entity_poly.pdbx_strand_id
1 'polypeptide(L)'
;MECVVTKDNLAYLAEGRDNRLPIPETTVAGNGLKIESNSKHTPGTQGFRPNAGIEPRDSLSIFEGSVSIDSDKHRYAKDSNGHIHRFSPNNTGVYHWSGSTGDSKNKLELTGKVKSRLQKQEGWKIK
;
A
#
# COMPACT_ATOMS: atom_id res chain seq x y z
N MET A 1 7.34 1.04 -35.41
CA MET A 1 7.50 0.17 -34.22
C MET A 1 6.08 -0.19 -33.81
N GLU A 2 5.56 -1.27 -34.37
CA GLU A 2 4.18 -1.71 -34.13
C GLU A 2 4.13 -2.40 -32.76
N CYS A 3 3.25 -1.93 -31.89
CA CYS A 3 2.96 -2.60 -30.63
C CYS A 3 2.23 -3.91 -30.96
N VAL A 4 2.90 -5.04 -30.78
CA VAL A 4 2.28 -6.36 -30.87
C VAL A 4 1.32 -6.50 -29.69
N VAL A 5 0.03 -6.32 -29.95
CA VAL A 5 -1.03 -6.62 -28.98
C VAL A 5 -1.25 -8.13 -29.02
N THR A 6 -0.75 -8.84 -28.01
CA THR A 6 -0.99 -10.28 -27.85
C THR A 6 -2.42 -10.53 -27.35
N LYS A 7 -2.96 -11.73 -27.61
CA LYS A 7 -4.30 -12.13 -27.12
C LYS A 7 -4.41 -12.06 -25.60
N ASP A 8 -3.30 -12.25 -24.90
CA ASP A 8 -3.21 -12.10 -23.44
C ASP A 8 -3.44 -10.65 -23.00
N ASN A 9 -3.01 -9.68 -23.82
CA ASN A 9 -3.20 -8.25 -23.56
C ASN A 9 -4.66 -7.81 -23.80
N LEU A 10 -5.41 -8.54 -24.62
CA LEU A 10 -6.86 -8.32 -24.82
C LEU A 10 -7.68 -8.95 -23.69
N ALA A 11 -7.28 -10.11 -23.16
CA ALA A 11 -7.87 -10.67 -21.95
C ALA A 11 -7.59 -9.78 -20.72
N TYR A 12 -6.38 -9.22 -20.63
CA TYR A 12 -5.96 -8.27 -19.58
C TYR A 12 -6.80 -6.98 -19.52
N LEU A 13 -7.34 -6.52 -20.66
CA LEU A 13 -8.24 -5.36 -20.73
C LEU A 13 -9.73 -5.73 -20.55
N ALA A 14 -10.11 -6.98 -20.83
CA ALA A 14 -11.50 -7.45 -20.80
C ALA A 14 -12.02 -7.74 -19.39
N GLU A 15 -11.14 -7.96 -18.41
CA GLU A 15 -11.53 -8.31 -17.03
C GLU A 15 -11.88 -7.09 -16.14
N GLY A 16 -11.95 -5.87 -16.70
CA GLY A 16 -12.32 -4.67 -15.93
C GLY A 16 -11.27 -4.23 -14.90
N ARG A 17 -10.04 -4.75 -15.02
CA ARG A 17 -8.90 -4.46 -14.15
C ARG A 17 -8.38 -3.04 -14.43
N ASP A 18 -8.32 -2.19 -13.40
CA ASP A 18 -7.75 -0.85 -13.54
C ASP A 18 -6.23 -0.90 -13.44
N ASN A 19 -5.55 -1.03 -14.59
CA ASN A 19 -4.09 -1.13 -14.68
C ASN A 19 -3.34 0.12 -14.20
N ARG A 20 -4.05 1.19 -13.82
CA ARG A 20 -3.44 2.36 -13.18
C ARG A 20 -3.10 2.10 -11.72
N LEU A 21 -3.82 1.20 -11.06
CA LEU A 21 -3.60 0.80 -9.67
C LEU A 21 -2.27 0.03 -9.53
N PRO A 22 -1.48 0.29 -8.47
CA PRO A 22 -0.31 -0.54 -8.15
C PRO A 22 -0.63 -2.03 -7.99
N ILE A 23 -1.79 -2.34 -7.41
CA ILE A 23 -2.32 -3.67 -7.17
C ILE A 23 -3.76 -3.68 -7.75
N PRO A 24 -3.93 -4.02 -9.04
CA PRO A 24 -5.21 -3.88 -9.75
C PRO A 24 -6.28 -4.88 -9.29
N GLU A 25 -5.87 -5.96 -8.63
CA GLU A 25 -6.77 -6.98 -8.06
C GLU A 25 -6.33 -7.39 -6.68
N THR A 26 -7.29 -7.77 -5.84
CA THR A 26 -7.01 -8.34 -4.53
C THR A 26 -6.07 -9.54 -4.66
N THR A 27 -4.90 -9.43 -4.04
CA THR A 27 -3.81 -10.40 -4.15
C THR A 27 -3.39 -10.88 -2.76
N VAL A 28 -2.96 -12.14 -2.64
CA VAL A 28 -2.29 -12.64 -1.42
C VAL A 28 -0.81 -12.31 -1.51
N ALA A 29 -0.33 -11.44 -0.63
CA ALA A 29 1.07 -11.03 -0.57
C ALA A 29 1.96 -12.14 0.02
N GLY A 30 3.28 -12.04 -0.14
CA GLY A 30 4.25 -12.99 0.42
C GLY A 30 4.17 -13.22 1.94
N ASN A 31 3.53 -12.32 2.70
CA ASN A 31 3.25 -12.51 4.13
C ASN A 31 1.94 -13.27 4.43
N GLY A 32 1.26 -13.79 3.40
CA GLY A 32 0.02 -14.56 3.49
C GLY A 32 -1.25 -13.72 3.65
N LEU A 33 -1.17 -12.38 3.67
CA LEU A 33 -2.32 -11.50 3.84
C LEU A 33 -2.82 -10.96 2.51
N LYS A 34 -4.13 -10.70 2.43
CA LYS A 34 -4.76 -10.11 1.24
C LYS A 34 -4.54 -8.59 1.22
N ILE A 35 -4.22 -8.06 0.04
CA ILE A 35 -4.07 -6.63 -0.22
C ILE A 35 -4.66 -6.24 -1.58
N GLU A 36 -5.18 -5.03 -1.66
CA GLU A 36 -5.59 -4.37 -2.91
C GLU A 36 -5.25 -2.88 -2.86
N SER A 37 -5.08 -2.26 -4.03
CA SER A 37 -4.94 -0.81 -4.11
C SER A 37 -6.28 -0.12 -3.92
N ASN A 38 -6.23 1.07 -3.33
CA ASN A 38 -7.43 1.89 -3.14
C ASN A 38 -7.43 3.03 -4.16
N SER A 39 -8.49 3.15 -4.97
CA SER A 39 -8.64 4.20 -5.97
C SER A 39 -8.48 5.61 -5.37
N LYS A 40 -8.86 5.80 -4.10
CA LYS A 40 -8.63 7.05 -3.36
C LYS A 40 -7.17 7.55 -3.40
N HIS A 41 -6.22 6.63 -3.46
CA HIS A 41 -4.79 6.90 -3.40
C HIS A 41 -4.08 6.75 -4.76
N THR A 42 -4.82 6.51 -5.85
CA THR A 42 -4.24 6.33 -7.19
C THR A 42 -4.65 7.45 -8.15
N PRO A 43 -3.69 8.26 -8.65
CA PRO A 43 -3.97 9.33 -9.62
C PRO A 43 -4.71 8.85 -10.87
N GLY A 44 -5.70 9.65 -11.30
CA GLY A 44 -6.46 9.40 -12.53
C GLY A 44 -7.65 8.45 -12.39
N THR A 45 -7.84 7.81 -11.23
CA THR A 45 -9.03 6.99 -10.95
C THR A 45 -10.21 7.87 -10.51
N GLN A 46 -11.44 7.39 -10.70
CA GLN A 46 -12.67 8.12 -10.35
C GLN A 46 -12.78 8.49 -8.86
N GLY A 47 -12.06 7.77 -7.99
CA GLY A 47 -12.06 7.98 -6.53
C GLY A 47 -10.90 8.83 -6.00
N PHE A 48 -9.96 9.24 -6.85
CA PHE A 48 -8.69 9.83 -6.43
C PHE A 48 -8.87 11.11 -5.61
N ARG A 49 -8.14 11.21 -4.49
CA ARG A 49 -8.09 12.39 -3.64
C ARG A 49 -6.64 12.83 -3.43
N PRO A 50 -6.18 13.92 -4.08
CA PRO A 50 -4.78 14.36 -3.99
C PRO A 50 -4.28 14.65 -2.56
N ASN A 51 -5.19 14.98 -1.65
CA ASN A 51 -4.91 15.24 -0.24
C ASN A 51 -5.00 13.99 0.66
N ALA A 52 -5.28 12.82 0.10
CA ALA A 52 -5.26 11.56 0.83
C ALA A 52 -3.87 10.91 0.82
N GLY A 53 -2.94 11.45 0.05
CA GLY A 53 -1.65 10.84 -0.24
C GLY A 53 -1.73 9.85 -1.40
N ILE A 54 -0.58 9.57 -2.00
CA ILE A 54 -0.45 8.74 -3.20
C ILE A 54 0.15 7.38 -2.84
N GLU A 55 -0.54 6.30 -3.24
CA GLU A 55 -0.05 4.95 -3.04
C GLU A 55 1.22 4.73 -3.87
N PRO A 56 2.31 4.23 -3.26
CA PRO A 56 3.56 3.98 -3.97
C PRO A 56 3.41 2.79 -4.92
N ARG A 57 4.18 2.79 -6.02
CA ARG A 57 4.10 1.73 -7.05
C ARG A 57 4.55 0.36 -6.57
N ASP A 58 5.42 0.33 -5.56
CA ASP A 58 5.94 -0.86 -4.91
C ASP A 58 5.16 -1.21 -3.62
N SER A 59 3.92 -0.72 -3.47
CA SER A 59 3.09 -0.92 -2.26
C SER A 59 2.92 -2.40 -1.87
N LEU A 60 2.85 -3.30 -2.85
CA LEU A 60 2.82 -4.75 -2.60
C LEU A 60 4.08 -5.23 -1.88
N SER A 61 5.27 -4.89 -2.41
CA SER A 61 6.54 -5.31 -1.82
C SER A 61 6.76 -4.70 -0.44
N ILE A 62 6.36 -3.43 -0.27
CA ILE A 62 6.38 -2.78 1.05
C ILE A 62 5.44 -3.51 2.02
N PHE A 63 4.25 -3.91 1.58
CA PHE A 63 3.27 -4.61 2.41
C PHE A 63 3.75 -6.01 2.83
N GLU A 64 4.48 -6.71 1.98
CA GLU A 64 5.07 -8.02 2.30
C GLU A 64 5.97 -7.96 3.53
N GLY A 65 6.78 -6.91 3.65
CA GLY A 65 7.62 -6.64 4.83
C GLY A 65 6.87 -6.04 6.03
N SER A 66 5.53 -5.91 5.97
CA SER A 66 4.77 -5.23 7.02
C SER A 66 4.60 -6.06 8.30
N VAL A 67 4.53 -5.35 9.42
CA VAL A 67 4.38 -5.87 10.78
C VAL A 67 3.10 -5.35 11.41
N SER A 68 2.45 -6.16 12.25
CA SER A 68 1.42 -5.69 13.17
C SER A 68 2.06 -5.24 14.49
N ILE A 69 1.43 -4.30 15.17
CA ILE A 69 1.82 -3.87 16.52
C ILE A 69 0.67 -4.14 17.49
N ASP A 70 0.92 -4.86 18.57
CA ASP A 70 -0.07 -5.21 19.61
C ASP A 70 -1.45 -5.60 19.02
N SER A 71 -2.52 -4.90 19.44
CA SER A 71 -3.90 -5.01 19.00
C SER A 71 -4.30 -3.98 17.93
N ASP A 72 -3.32 -3.31 17.31
CA ASP A 72 -3.61 -2.40 16.21
C ASP A 72 -4.03 -3.20 14.98
N LYS A 73 -5.17 -2.84 14.39
CA LYS A 73 -5.65 -3.43 13.14
C LYS A 73 -4.75 -3.05 11.97
N HIS A 74 -4.03 -1.94 12.08
CA HIS A 74 -3.11 -1.46 11.06
C HIS A 74 -1.83 -2.28 11.04
N ARG A 75 -1.24 -2.33 9.85
CA ARG A 75 0.11 -2.85 9.65
C ARG A 75 1.03 -1.73 9.22
N TYR A 76 2.30 -1.85 9.57
CA TYR A 76 3.32 -0.86 9.30
C TYR A 76 4.48 -1.50 8.57
N ALA A 77 5.09 -0.79 7.62
CA ALA A 77 6.30 -1.21 6.94
C ALA A 77 7.22 -0.01 6.75
N LYS A 78 8.51 -0.26 6.59
CA LYS A 78 9.49 0.79 6.34
C LYS A 78 10.08 0.59 4.95
N ASP A 79 10.05 1.63 4.12
CA ASP A 79 10.63 1.60 2.78
C ASP A 79 12.17 1.74 2.84
N SER A 80 12.83 1.66 1.67
CA SER A 80 14.28 1.82 1.53
C SER A 80 14.79 3.23 1.89
N ASN A 81 13.93 4.24 1.86
CA ASN A 81 14.24 5.62 2.25
C ASN A 81 14.04 5.86 3.75
N GLY A 82 13.53 4.87 4.49
CA GLY A 82 13.22 4.96 5.91
C GLY A 82 11.86 5.56 6.22
N HIS A 83 11.01 5.81 5.21
CA HIS A 83 9.63 6.22 5.43
C HIS A 83 8.78 5.05 5.94
N ILE A 84 7.86 5.36 6.85
CA ILE A 84 6.96 4.37 7.44
C ILE A 84 5.62 4.46 6.73
N HIS A 85 5.20 3.33 6.16
CA HIS A 85 3.92 3.15 5.48
C HIS A 85 2.92 2.49 6.43
N ARG A 86 1.66 2.91 6.37
CA ARG A 86 0.55 2.28 7.10
C ARG A 86 -0.39 1.61 6.12
N PHE A 87 -0.82 0.41 6.47
CA PHE A 87 -1.84 -0.36 5.77
C PHE A 87 -3.03 -0.59 6.68
N SER A 88 -4.23 -0.35 6.17
CA SER A 88 -5.48 -0.51 6.91
C SER A 88 -6.28 -1.67 6.35
N PRO A 89 -6.84 -2.55 7.20
CA PRO A 89 -7.79 -3.54 6.74
C PRO A 89 -9.14 -2.86 6.46
N ASN A 90 -9.84 -3.34 5.44
CA ASN A 90 -11.27 -3.09 5.25
C ASN A 90 -12.09 -4.07 6.12
N ASN A 91 -13.42 -4.05 5.98
CA ASN A 91 -14.32 -4.89 6.78
C ASN A 91 -14.25 -6.40 6.45
N THR A 92 -13.55 -6.79 5.38
CA THR A 92 -13.36 -8.19 4.97
C THR A 92 -11.95 -8.70 5.27
N GLY A 93 -11.10 -7.88 5.90
CA GLY A 93 -9.72 -8.22 6.23
C GLY A 93 -8.73 -8.05 5.07
N VAL A 94 -9.14 -7.45 3.95
CA VAL A 94 -8.23 -7.07 2.86
C VAL A 94 -7.57 -5.74 3.22
N TYR A 95 -6.24 -5.70 3.17
CA TYR A 95 -5.47 -4.50 3.45
C TYR A 95 -5.41 -3.57 2.24
N HIS A 96 -5.25 -2.28 2.49
CA HIS A 96 -4.91 -1.28 1.49
C HIS A 96 -3.95 -0.26 2.10
N TRP A 97 -3.12 0.37 1.26
CA TRP A 97 -2.27 1.46 1.69
C TRP A 97 -3.10 2.66 2.18
N SER A 98 -2.70 3.27 3.30
CA SER A 98 -3.47 4.33 3.96
C SER A 98 -2.63 5.49 4.48
N GLY A 99 -1.38 5.61 4.04
CA GLY A 99 -0.51 6.75 4.32
C GLY A 99 0.98 6.39 4.47
N SER A 100 1.84 7.39 4.33
CA SER A 100 3.28 7.28 4.57
C SER A 100 3.80 8.50 5.32
N THR A 101 4.80 8.33 6.18
CA THR A 101 5.51 9.45 6.82
C THR A 101 6.33 10.26 5.81
N GLY A 102 6.59 9.70 4.61
CA GLY A 102 7.26 10.37 3.50
C GLY A 102 6.32 11.19 2.61
N ASP A 103 5.01 11.13 2.83
CA ASP A 103 4.06 11.90 2.03
C ASP A 103 4.18 13.41 2.35
N SER A 104 4.41 14.22 1.31
CA SER A 104 4.64 15.66 1.46
C SER A 104 3.35 16.47 1.64
N LYS A 105 2.20 15.93 1.22
CA LYS A 105 0.90 16.63 1.25
C LYS A 105 -0.01 16.11 2.36
N ASN A 106 0.10 14.83 2.68
CA ASN A 106 -0.69 14.16 3.70
C ASN A 106 0.20 13.24 4.55
N LYS A 107 1.18 13.84 5.22
CA LYS A 107 2.13 13.11 6.07
C LYS A 107 1.38 12.29 7.13
N LEU A 108 1.70 11.00 7.18
CA LEU A 108 1.26 10.15 8.27
C LEU A 108 1.98 10.56 9.56
N GLU A 109 1.22 10.98 10.57
CA GLU A 109 1.74 11.20 11.91
C GLU A 109 1.58 9.94 12.77
N LEU A 110 2.70 9.40 13.24
CA LEU A 110 2.71 8.23 14.13
C LEU A 110 2.52 8.67 15.58
N THR A 111 1.62 8.00 16.30
CA THR A 111 1.46 8.24 17.75
C THR A 111 2.70 7.79 18.51
N GLY A 112 2.94 8.35 19.71
CA GLY A 112 4.06 7.93 20.57
C GLY A 112 4.05 6.44 20.88
N LYS A 113 2.86 5.85 21.05
CA LYS A 113 2.68 4.41 21.24
C LYS A 113 3.17 3.61 20.03
N VAL A 114 2.74 3.98 18.82
CA VAL A 114 3.14 3.32 17.57
C VAL A 114 4.66 3.39 17.40
N LYS A 115 5.24 4.59 17.57
CA LYS A 115 6.71 4.79 17.48
C LYS A 115 7.46 3.88 18.46
N SER A 116 7.05 3.89 19.74
CA SER A 116 7.70 3.08 20.77
C SER A 116 7.58 1.57 20.50
N ARG A 117 6.44 1.11 19.95
CA ARG A 117 6.25 -0.31 19.62
C ARG A 117 7.06 -0.74 18.42
N LEU A 118 7.07 0.06 17.36
CA LEU A 118 7.90 -0.22 16.19
C LEU A 118 9.37 -0.26 16.59
N GLN A 119 9.87 0.68 17.41
CA GLN A 119 11.26 0.68 17.90
C GLN A 119 11.67 -0.58 18.69
N LYS A 120 10.71 -1.33 19.26
CA LYS A 120 10.99 -2.60 19.95
C LYS A 120 11.11 -3.79 19.00
N GLN A 121 10.72 -3.63 17.74
CA GLN A 121 10.89 -4.66 16.73
C GLN A 121 12.28 -4.57 16.11
N GLU A 122 12.84 -5.72 15.73
CA GLU A 122 14.15 -5.78 15.10
C GLU A 122 14.16 -4.97 13.78
N GLY A 123 15.21 -4.19 13.55
CA GLY A 123 15.37 -3.40 12.32
C GLY A 123 14.69 -2.01 12.30
N TRP A 124 14.02 -1.61 13.39
CA TRP A 124 13.29 -0.33 13.46
C TRP A 124 14.02 0.72 14.31
N LYS A 125 14.92 1.49 13.69
CA LYS A 125 15.43 2.75 14.24
C LYS A 125 14.64 3.91 13.65
N ILE A 126 13.69 4.44 14.42
CA ILE A 126 12.94 5.65 14.06
C ILE A 126 13.73 6.85 14.60
N LYS A 127 14.23 7.71 13.70
CA LYS A 127 14.94 8.95 14.04
C LYS A 127 13.97 10.03 14.52
#